data_AF-A0A800A4Y6-F1
#
_entry.id   AF-A0A800A4Y6-F1
#
_cell.length_a   1.000
_cell.length_b   1.000
_cell.length_c   1.000
_cell.angle_alpha   90.00
_cell.angle_beta   90.00
_cell.angle_gamma   90.00
#
_symmetry.space_group_name_H-M   'P 1'
#
loop_
_entity.id
_entity.type
_entity.pdbx_description
1 polymer ?
#
loop_
_entity_poly.entity_id
_entity_poly.type
_entity_poly.pdbx_seq_one_letter_code
_entity_poly.pdbx_strand_id
1 'polypeptide(L)'
;GGGGLAAGIAVAAKAIKPDIEIIGVEAALYPSMSQALAGETPGGKGQTIADGIAVKVPGDLTRPVIAGMVSDILLVDEAALECATLTYLEEQRLVSEGAGAASLAAVMENKDRFEGRKTGLIVSGGNIDSRLLSSILMRGLVREGRMVRLRVEITDSPGVLSKVSGLIGDSGGNIVEVYHQRLFYDVPVKQAEVDVVVETVDASHVSEIMEKLETAGFPVRLLGGTSLTDES
;
A
#
# COMPACT_ATOMS: atom_id res chain seq x y z
N GLY A 1 6.61 0.17 19.16
CA GLY A 1 8.06 0.52 19.16
C GLY A 1 8.60 0.62 20.58
N GLY A 2 9.88 0.99 20.79
CA GLY A 2 10.45 1.06 22.16
C GLY A 2 10.00 2.27 23.01
N GLY A 3 9.39 3.29 22.37
CA GLY A 3 8.85 4.47 23.05
C GLY A 3 9.85 5.61 23.30
N GLY A 4 11.15 5.43 23.04
CA GLY A 4 12.18 6.43 23.32
C GLY A 4 11.95 7.77 22.62
N LEU A 5 11.70 7.72 21.30
CA LEU A 5 11.41 8.91 20.49
C LEU A 5 10.14 9.63 20.96
N ALA A 6 9.04 8.90 21.13
CA ALA A 6 7.76 9.46 21.57
C ALA A 6 7.86 10.08 22.97
N ALA A 7 8.50 9.39 23.93
CA ALA A 7 8.72 9.90 25.28
C ALA A 7 9.57 11.19 25.27
N GLY A 8 10.67 11.21 24.52
CA GLY A 8 11.54 12.38 24.41
C GLY A 8 10.81 13.59 23.80
N ILE A 9 10.06 13.36 22.71
CA ILE A 9 9.23 14.39 22.08
C ILE A 9 8.17 14.89 23.06
N ALA A 10 7.47 13.99 23.75
CA ALA A 10 6.40 14.37 24.68
C ALA A 10 6.92 15.27 25.81
N VAL A 11 8.06 14.92 26.42
CA VAL A 11 8.71 15.73 27.46
C VAL A 11 9.07 17.12 26.93
N ALA A 12 9.76 17.19 25.78
CA ALA A 12 10.22 18.46 25.23
C ALA A 12 9.06 19.35 24.75
N ALA A 13 8.11 18.77 23.98
CA ALA A 13 7.02 19.52 23.39
C ALA A 13 6.04 20.05 24.45
N LYS A 14 5.70 19.24 25.46
CA LYS A 14 4.80 19.69 26.53
C LYS A 14 5.45 20.68 27.49
N ALA A 15 6.77 20.67 27.64
CA ALA A 15 7.47 21.72 28.39
C ALA A 15 7.35 23.10 27.71
N ILE A 16 7.29 23.13 26.37
CA ILE A 16 7.18 24.38 25.59
C ILE A 16 5.71 24.79 25.42
N LYS A 17 4.83 23.82 25.10
CA LYS A 17 3.40 24.02 24.87
C LYS A 17 2.62 22.90 25.56
N PRO A 18 2.21 23.06 26.83
CA PRO A 18 1.57 21.99 27.62
C PRO A 18 0.34 21.36 26.96
N ASP A 19 -0.45 22.19 26.26
CA ASP A 19 -1.69 21.79 25.59
C ASP A 19 -1.48 21.11 24.23
N ILE A 20 -0.22 20.91 23.79
CA ILE A 20 0.03 20.15 22.56
C ILE A 20 -0.40 18.69 22.75
N GLU A 21 -1.22 18.18 21.84
CA GLU A 21 -1.58 16.77 21.80
C GLU A 21 -0.44 15.98 21.16
N ILE A 22 -0.05 14.88 21.80
CA ILE A 22 0.98 13.97 21.28
C ILE A 22 0.32 12.63 21.02
N ILE A 23 0.38 12.16 19.78
CA ILE A 23 -0.19 10.88 19.35
C ILE A 23 0.96 9.92 19.07
N GLY A 24 0.98 8.80 19.79
CA GLY A 24 1.82 7.67 19.45
C GLY A 24 1.24 6.91 18.26
N VAL A 25 2.09 6.24 17.50
CA VAL A 25 1.66 5.31 16.45
C VAL A 25 2.45 4.02 16.57
N GLU A 26 1.75 2.89 16.49
CA GLU A 26 2.36 1.56 16.42
C GLU A 26 1.84 0.79 15.20
N ALA A 27 2.67 -0.11 14.67
CA ALA A 27 2.18 -1.09 13.72
C ALA A 27 1.20 -2.03 14.43
N ALA A 28 0.04 -2.31 13.84
CA ALA A 28 -1.00 -3.14 14.42
C ALA A 28 -0.52 -4.57 14.75
N LEU A 29 0.50 -5.07 14.03
CA LEU A 29 1.15 -6.36 14.30
C LEU A 29 2.07 -6.35 15.53
N TYR A 30 2.47 -5.17 16.03
CA TYR A 30 3.35 -4.97 17.19
C TYR A 30 2.83 -3.87 18.12
N PRO A 31 1.63 -4.01 18.71
CA PRO A 31 0.98 -2.99 19.55
C PRO A 31 1.49 -3.02 21.00
N SER A 32 2.80 -3.15 21.19
CA SER A 32 3.39 -3.53 22.48
C SER A 32 3.28 -2.45 23.54
N MET A 33 3.39 -1.16 23.18
CA MET A 33 3.18 -0.07 24.13
C MET A 33 1.70 0.03 24.50
N SER A 34 0.79 -0.01 23.53
CA SER A 34 -0.66 0.03 23.78
C SER A 34 -1.12 -1.08 24.71
N GLN A 35 -0.69 -2.33 24.46
CA GLN A 35 -0.97 -3.48 25.32
C GLN A 35 -0.42 -3.28 26.73
N ALA A 36 0.83 -2.79 26.85
CA ALA A 36 1.41 -2.52 28.16
C ALA A 36 0.59 -1.48 28.94
N LEU A 37 0.12 -0.40 28.29
CA LEU A 37 -0.69 0.62 28.94
C LEU A 37 -2.06 0.10 29.37
N ALA A 38 -2.63 -0.84 28.61
CA ALA A 38 -3.88 -1.52 28.96
C ALA A 38 -3.74 -2.55 30.10
N GLY A 39 -2.51 -2.81 30.59
CA GLY A 39 -2.25 -3.85 31.59
C GLY A 39 -2.23 -5.27 31.01
N GLU A 40 -2.17 -5.39 29.69
CA GLU A 40 -2.05 -6.65 28.98
C GLU A 40 -0.57 -7.07 28.82
N THR A 41 -0.35 -8.33 28.46
CA THR A 41 0.99 -8.84 28.14
C THR A 41 1.46 -8.25 26.81
N PRO A 42 2.52 -7.42 26.76
CA PRO A 42 3.01 -6.83 25.53
C PRO A 42 3.51 -7.89 24.56
N GLY A 43 3.22 -7.72 23.28
CA GLY A 43 3.66 -8.65 22.26
C GLY A 43 3.67 -8.04 20.87
N GLY A 44 3.85 -8.93 19.91
CA GLY A 44 3.85 -8.60 18.50
C GLY A 44 4.28 -9.79 17.67
N LYS A 45 3.59 -10.02 16.56
CA LYS A 45 3.80 -11.15 15.68
C LYS A 45 3.33 -10.82 14.27
N GLY A 46 4.16 -11.18 13.30
CA GLY A 46 3.84 -11.04 11.89
C GLY A 46 5.07 -10.58 11.13
N GLN A 47 4.93 -10.47 9.81
CA GLN A 47 5.91 -9.74 9.00
C GLN A 47 5.38 -8.31 8.86
N THR A 48 6.23 -7.34 9.15
CA THR A 48 5.90 -5.92 9.04
C THR A 48 6.96 -5.21 8.22
N ILE A 49 6.56 -4.21 7.44
CA ILE A 49 7.50 -3.32 6.76
C ILE A 49 8.07 -2.24 7.71
N ALA A 50 7.54 -2.16 8.92
CA ALA A 50 7.91 -1.17 9.93
C ALA A 50 8.83 -1.77 11.01
N ASP A 51 9.95 -2.37 10.59
CA ASP A 51 10.92 -3.05 11.47
C ASP A 51 11.41 -2.18 12.63
N GLY A 52 11.61 -0.88 12.40
CA GLY A 52 12.04 0.08 13.42
C GLY A 52 11.08 0.21 14.61
N ILE A 53 9.81 -0.18 14.45
CA ILE A 53 8.80 -0.18 15.51
C ILE A 53 8.27 -1.58 15.87
N ALA A 54 8.82 -2.65 15.29
CA ALA A 54 8.48 -4.05 15.53
C ALA A 54 9.02 -4.59 16.88
N VAL A 55 8.73 -3.87 17.95
CA VAL A 55 9.22 -4.14 19.31
C VAL A 55 8.15 -4.90 20.08
N LYS A 56 8.51 -6.03 20.71
CA LYS A 56 7.57 -6.87 21.48
C LYS A 56 7.39 -6.42 22.92
N VAL A 57 8.43 -5.82 23.51
CA VAL A 57 8.43 -5.35 24.89
C VAL A 57 8.83 -3.89 24.88
N PRO A 58 7.93 -2.97 25.29
CA PRO A 58 8.25 -1.54 25.32
C PRO A 58 9.31 -1.23 26.37
N GLY A 59 9.93 -0.05 26.29
CA GLY A 59 10.95 0.36 27.26
C GLY A 59 10.37 0.63 28.65
N ASP A 60 11.05 0.14 29.69
CA ASP A 60 10.64 0.34 31.10
C ASP A 60 10.66 1.82 31.51
N LEU A 61 11.62 2.59 31.00
CA LEU A 61 11.75 4.03 31.29
C LEU A 61 10.76 4.88 30.49
N THR A 62 10.36 4.41 29.31
CA THR A 62 9.54 5.19 28.37
C THR A 62 8.05 5.01 28.66
N ARG A 63 7.64 3.82 29.13
CA ARG A 63 6.24 3.51 29.44
C ARG A 63 5.60 4.49 30.45
N PRO A 64 6.20 4.83 31.61
CA PRO A 64 5.59 5.78 32.54
C PRO A 64 5.45 7.19 31.94
N VAL A 65 6.43 7.62 31.12
CA VAL A 65 6.39 8.92 30.44
C VAL A 65 5.25 8.94 29.43
N ILE A 66 5.12 7.89 28.62
CA ILE A 66 4.06 7.77 27.62
C ILE A 66 2.69 7.73 28.30
N ALA A 67 2.52 6.93 29.35
CA ALA A 67 1.27 6.87 30.13
C ALA A 67 0.81 8.23 30.67
N GLY A 68 1.76 9.10 31.03
CA GLY A 68 1.46 10.42 31.60
C GLY A 68 1.41 11.58 30.59
N MET A 69 2.02 11.44 29.41
CA MET A 69 2.26 12.57 28.49
C MET A 69 1.80 12.33 27.05
N VAL A 70 1.58 11.09 26.62
CA VAL A 70 1.04 10.80 25.29
C VAL A 70 -0.48 10.70 25.40
N SER A 71 -1.18 11.42 24.54
CA SER A 71 -2.64 11.56 24.60
C SER A 71 -3.37 10.32 24.11
N ASP A 72 -2.80 9.64 23.10
CA ASP A 72 -3.37 8.42 22.53
C ASP A 72 -2.31 7.66 21.72
N ILE A 73 -2.54 6.38 21.44
CA ILE A 73 -1.72 5.57 20.54
C ILE A 73 -2.60 4.94 19.46
N LEU A 74 -2.38 5.34 18.21
CA LEU A 74 -3.06 4.77 17.05
C LEU A 74 -2.33 3.53 16.53
N LEU A 75 -3.09 2.52 16.16
CA LEU A 75 -2.58 1.31 15.49
C LEU A 75 -2.85 1.42 14.00
N VAL A 76 -1.84 1.18 13.18
CA VAL A 76 -1.93 1.23 11.71
C VAL A 76 -1.58 -0.13 11.11
N ASP A 77 -2.32 -0.55 10.09
CA ASP A 77 -2.07 -1.83 9.43
C ASP A 77 -0.94 -1.75 8.39
N GLU A 78 -0.53 -2.90 7.87
CA GLU A 78 0.53 -2.97 6.86
C GLU A 78 0.15 -2.28 5.54
N ALA A 79 -1.12 -2.33 5.13
CA ALA A 79 -1.57 -1.71 3.89
C ALA A 79 -1.54 -0.18 4.01
N ALA A 80 -1.85 0.38 5.18
CA ALA A 80 -1.73 1.80 5.47
C ALA A 80 -0.27 2.24 5.56
N LEU A 81 0.61 1.44 6.16
CA LEU A 81 2.05 1.70 6.18
C LEU A 81 2.65 1.71 4.75
N GLU A 82 2.26 0.73 3.91
CA GLU A 82 2.67 0.66 2.50
C GLU A 82 2.17 1.90 1.74
N CYS A 83 0.89 2.25 1.91
CA CYS A 83 0.27 3.38 1.25
C CYS A 83 0.92 4.71 1.67
N ALA A 84 1.15 4.93 2.96
CA ALA A 84 1.82 6.13 3.45
C ALA A 84 3.27 6.23 2.96
N THR A 85 3.99 5.11 2.87
CA THR A 85 5.35 5.07 2.32
C THR A 85 5.34 5.51 0.85
N LEU A 86 4.38 4.98 0.07
CA LEU A 86 4.19 5.38 -1.33
C LEU A 86 3.83 6.87 -1.46
N THR A 87 2.88 7.36 -0.66
CA THR A 87 2.46 8.76 -0.66
C THR A 87 3.61 9.71 -0.34
N TYR A 88 4.46 9.40 0.65
CA TYR A 88 5.65 10.20 0.92
C TYR A 88 6.59 10.26 -0.28
N LEU A 89 6.77 9.15 -0.98
CA LEU A 89 7.64 9.10 -2.15
C LEU A 89 7.05 9.86 -3.36
N GLU A 90 5.78 9.67 -3.66
CA GLU A 90 5.16 10.24 -4.86
C GLU A 90 4.82 11.72 -4.70
N GLU A 91 4.27 12.13 -3.56
CA GLU A 91 3.80 13.50 -3.34
C GLU A 91 4.90 14.38 -2.74
N GLN A 92 5.62 13.87 -1.73
CA GLN A 92 6.60 14.65 -0.99
C GLN A 92 8.04 14.45 -1.49
N ARG A 93 8.27 13.47 -2.39
CA ARG A 93 9.61 13.08 -2.86
C ARG A 93 10.54 12.67 -1.71
N LEU A 94 9.96 12.15 -0.64
CA LEU A 94 10.67 11.68 0.55
C LEU A 94 10.72 10.16 0.55
N VAL A 95 11.94 9.61 0.64
CA VAL A 95 12.12 8.18 0.88
C VAL A 95 12.00 7.92 2.37
N SER A 96 10.95 7.19 2.75
CA SER A 96 10.68 6.76 4.13
C SER A 96 10.72 5.24 4.21
N GLU A 97 11.14 4.71 5.36
CA GLU A 97 10.84 3.31 5.70
C GLU A 97 9.43 3.19 6.30
N GLY A 98 8.92 1.96 6.52
CA GLY A 98 7.58 1.75 7.07
C GLY A 98 7.38 2.42 8.43
N ALA A 99 8.36 2.34 9.34
CA ALA A 99 8.33 3.01 10.63
C ALA A 99 8.36 4.56 10.50
N GLY A 100 9.08 5.08 9.50
CA GLY A 100 9.10 6.49 9.16
C GLY A 100 7.76 6.99 8.62
N ALA A 101 7.02 6.12 7.95
CA ALA A 101 5.73 6.42 7.33
C ALA A 101 4.54 6.30 8.30
N ALA A 102 4.72 5.68 9.46
CA ALA A 102 3.64 5.36 10.41
C ALA A 102 2.81 6.59 10.82
N SER A 103 3.44 7.74 11.04
CA SER A 103 2.72 8.97 11.41
C SER A 103 1.77 9.45 10.31
N LEU A 104 2.14 9.30 9.04
CA LEU A 104 1.28 9.61 7.90
C LEU A 104 0.18 8.56 7.74
N ALA A 105 0.51 7.27 7.89
CA ALA A 105 -0.48 6.19 7.85
C ALA A 105 -1.62 6.44 8.85
N ALA A 106 -1.29 6.84 10.08
CA ALA A 106 -2.26 7.13 11.12
C ALA A 106 -3.20 8.30 10.74
N VAL A 107 -2.67 9.34 10.08
CA VAL A 107 -3.49 10.45 9.59
C VAL A 107 -4.39 10.02 8.44
N MET A 108 -3.88 9.20 7.52
CA MET A 108 -4.64 8.73 6.35
C MET A 108 -5.81 7.82 6.75
N GLU A 109 -5.66 6.99 7.78
CA GLU A 109 -6.73 6.14 8.31
C GLU A 109 -7.73 6.89 9.20
N ASN A 110 -7.31 8.00 9.83
CA ASN A 110 -8.12 8.73 10.80
C ASN A 110 -8.36 10.18 10.36
N LYS A 111 -8.67 10.42 9.08
CA LYS A 111 -8.78 11.76 8.49
C LYS A 111 -9.66 12.71 9.31
N ASP A 112 -10.84 12.25 9.73
CA ASP A 112 -11.80 13.04 10.51
C ASP A 112 -11.21 13.55 11.85
N ARG A 113 -10.31 12.80 12.48
CA ARG A 113 -9.63 13.22 13.72
C ARG A 113 -8.68 14.40 13.50
N PHE A 114 -8.09 14.48 12.32
CA PHE A 114 -7.04 15.45 12.00
C PHE A 114 -7.52 16.59 11.09
N GLU A 115 -8.73 16.49 10.55
CA GLU A 115 -9.33 17.50 9.68
C GLU A 115 -9.40 18.88 10.37
N GLY A 116 -8.97 19.92 9.65
CA GLY A 116 -8.94 21.29 10.17
C GLY A 116 -7.87 21.57 11.24
N ARG A 117 -7.06 20.58 11.63
CA ARG A 117 -6.01 20.72 12.65
C ARG A 117 -4.65 21.00 12.01
N LYS A 118 -3.80 21.73 12.73
CA LYS A 118 -2.38 21.89 12.38
C LYS A 118 -1.59 20.74 12.97
N THR A 119 -1.33 19.73 12.15
CA THR A 119 -0.68 18.47 12.58
C THR A 119 0.75 18.41 12.04
N GLY A 120 1.72 18.14 12.93
CA GLY A 120 3.10 17.86 12.56
C GLY A 120 3.36 16.36 12.54
N LEU A 121 3.95 15.85 11.45
CA LEU A 121 4.28 14.44 11.28
C LEU A 121 5.77 14.22 11.45
N ILE A 122 6.13 13.11 12.11
CA ILE A 122 7.51 12.72 12.30
C ILE A 122 7.85 11.64 11.26
N VAL A 123 8.79 11.97 10.37
CA VAL A 123 9.45 11.01 9.49
C VAL A 123 10.66 10.46 10.25
N SER A 124 10.47 9.31 10.90
CA SER A 124 11.44 8.79 11.88
C SER A 124 12.65 8.08 11.26
N GLY A 125 12.57 7.68 9.98
CA GLY A 125 13.63 6.96 9.29
C GLY A 125 13.36 6.80 7.79
N GLY A 126 14.43 6.58 7.03
CA GLY A 126 14.39 6.38 5.57
C GLY A 126 15.26 5.22 5.10
N ASN A 127 15.65 4.31 6.00
CA ASN A 127 16.54 3.20 5.69
C ASN A 127 15.74 2.00 5.15
N ILE A 128 15.17 2.19 3.96
CA ILE A 128 14.39 1.15 3.29
C ILE A 128 15.26 0.40 2.27
N ASP A 129 15.13 -0.93 2.27
CA ASP A 129 15.77 -1.77 1.26
C ASP A 129 15.17 -1.51 -0.14
N SER A 130 16.02 -1.46 -1.15
CA SER A 130 15.64 -1.16 -2.53
C SER A 130 14.63 -2.15 -3.12
N ARG A 131 14.69 -3.44 -2.74
CA ARG A 131 13.76 -4.46 -3.20
C ARG A 131 12.40 -4.29 -2.54
N LEU A 132 12.37 -3.97 -1.24
CA LEU A 132 11.13 -3.65 -0.55
C LEU A 132 10.47 -2.41 -1.15
N LEU A 133 11.23 -1.33 -1.37
CA LEU A 133 10.74 -0.11 -1.99
C LEU A 133 10.17 -0.36 -3.40
N SER A 134 10.89 -1.11 -4.22
CA SER A 134 10.43 -1.53 -5.56
C SER A 134 9.13 -2.31 -5.47
N SER A 135 9.01 -3.23 -4.51
CA SER A 135 7.77 -4.00 -4.31
C SER A 135 6.59 -3.10 -3.90
N ILE A 136 6.80 -2.10 -3.04
CA ILE A 136 5.75 -1.15 -2.63
C ILE A 136 5.30 -0.33 -3.84
N LEU A 137 6.24 0.20 -4.63
CA LEU A 137 5.95 0.96 -5.85
C LEU A 137 5.13 0.14 -6.86
N MET A 138 5.56 -1.08 -7.16
CA MET A 138 4.85 -1.95 -8.10
C MET A 138 3.44 -2.29 -7.60
N ARG A 139 3.27 -2.55 -6.30
CA ARG A 139 1.94 -2.77 -5.70
C ARG A 139 1.07 -1.51 -5.76
N GLY A 140 1.66 -0.34 -5.60
CA GLY A 140 1.00 0.96 -5.80
C GLY A 140 0.44 1.12 -7.21
N LEU A 141 1.29 0.90 -8.23
CA LEU A 141 0.89 0.95 -9.64
C LEU A 141 -0.28 0.01 -9.94
N VAL A 142 -0.25 -1.21 -9.39
CA VAL A 142 -1.34 -2.18 -9.58
C VAL A 142 -2.63 -1.71 -8.89
N ARG A 143 -2.55 -1.22 -7.65
CA ARG A 143 -3.72 -0.76 -6.89
C ARG A 143 -4.41 0.44 -7.54
N GLU A 144 -3.64 1.33 -8.16
CA GLU A 144 -4.13 2.53 -8.87
C GLU A 144 -4.60 2.24 -10.30
N GLY A 145 -4.51 0.98 -10.76
CA GLY A 145 -4.84 0.61 -12.14
C GLY A 145 -3.79 1.00 -13.18
N ARG A 146 -2.71 1.67 -12.77
CA ARG A 146 -1.59 2.09 -13.62
C ARG A 146 -0.78 0.92 -14.19
N MET A 147 -0.93 -0.27 -13.63
CA MET A 147 -0.41 -1.51 -14.18
C MET A 147 -1.42 -2.65 -13.96
N VAL A 148 -1.84 -3.30 -15.03
CA VAL A 148 -2.86 -4.37 -14.98
C VAL A 148 -2.43 -5.59 -15.77
N ARG A 149 -2.96 -6.76 -15.38
CA ARG A 149 -2.86 -7.98 -16.18
C ARG A 149 -4.22 -8.31 -16.76
N LEU A 150 -4.35 -8.27 -18.07
CA LEU A 150 -5.56 -8.62 -18.79
C LEU A 150 -5.42 -10.03 -19.34
N ARG A 151 -6.43 -10.87 -19.11
CA ARG A 151 -6.56 -12.16 -19.79
C ARG A 151 -7.54 -12.00 -20.94
N VAL A 152 -7.04 -12.17 -22.15
CA VAL A 152 -7.81 -12.04 -23.38
C VAL A 152 -8.01 -13.44 -23.96
N GLU A 153 -9.27 -13.80 -24.19
CA GLU A 153 -9.61 -15.01 -24.91
C GLU A 153 -9.41 -14.78 -26.41
N ILE A 154 -8.65 -15.66 -27.04
CA ILE A 154 -8.33 -15.59 -28.47
C ILE A 154 -8.60 -16.92 -29.17
N THR A 155 -8.80 -16.83 -30.49
CA THR A 155 -8.78 -18.00 -31.36
C THR A 155 -7.36 -18.26 -31.83
N ASP A 156 -6.96 -19.53 -31.93
CA ASP A 156 -5.64 -19.91 -32.43
C ASP A 156 -5.58 -19.79 -33.96
N SER A 157 -5.47 -18.54 -34.43
CA SER A 157 -5.31 -18.22 -35.84
C SER A 157 -4.28 -17.11 -36.07
N PRO A 158 -3.57 -17.12 -37.23
CA PRO A 158 -2.56 -16.12 -37.52
C PRO A 158 -3.10 -14.68 -37.47
N GLY A 159 -2.34 -13.78 -36.84
CA GLY A 159 -2.65 -12.35 -36.78
C GLY A 159 -3.56 -11.91 -35.63
N VAL A 160 -4.16 -12.83 -34.88
CA VAL A 160 -5.04 -12.45 -33.74
C VAL A 160 -4.27 -11.69 -32.67
N LEU A 161 -3.07 -12.14 -32.29
CA LEU A 161 -2.25 -11.43 -31.30
C LEU A 161 -1.91 -10.00 -31.76
N SER A 162 -1.65 -9.81 -33.05
CA SER A 162 -1.38 -8.49 -33.64
C SER A 162 -2.59 -7.56 -33.51
N LYS A 163 -3.81 -8.09 -33.71
CA LYS A 163 -5.05 -7.33 -33.50
C LYS A 163 -5.22 -6.94 -32.04
N VAL A 164 -5.04 -7.88 -31.10
CA VAL A 164 -5.14 -7.60 -29.66
C VAL A 164 -4.12 -6.54 -29.23
N SER A 165 -2.84 -6.70 -29.61
CA SER A 165 -1.82 -5.71 -29.29
C SER A 165 -2.09 -4.35 -29.93
N GLY A 166 -2.64 -4.33 -31.15
CA GLY A 166 -3.05 -3.11 -31.85
C GLY A 166 -4.15 -2.38 -31.11
N LEU A 167 -5.21 -3.06 -30.69
CA LEU A 167 -6.32 -2.47 -29.94
C LEU A 167 -5.88 -1.86 -28.61
N ILE A 168 -4.97 -2.52 -27.89
CA ILE A 168 -4.39 -1.99 -26.66
C ILE A 168 -3.55 -0.74 -26.95
N GLY A 169 -2.68 -0.80 -27.96
CA GLY A 169 -1.83 0.33 -28.36
C GLY A 169 -2.61 1.54 -28.88
N ASP A 170 -3.66 1.31 -29.68
CA ASP A 170 -4.56 2.35 -30.22
C ASP A 170 -5.39 3.02 -29.10
N SER A 171 -5.50 2.37 -27.94
CA SER A 171 -6.10 2.96 -26.75
C SER A 171 -5.11 3.74 -25.90
N GLY A 172 -3.82 3.70 -26.22
CA GLY A 172 -2.77 4.34 -25.43
C GLY A 172 -2.22 3.47 -24.29
N GLY A 173 -2.57 2.18 -24.24
CA GLY A 173 -1.98 1.22 -23.30
C GLY A 173 -0.59 0.79 -23.74
N ASN A 174 0.38 0.78 -22.80
CA ASN A 174 1.74 0.29 -23.08
C ASN A 174 1.88 -1.18 -22.65
N ILE A 175 2.21 -2.07 -23.58
CA ILE A 175 2.35 -3.50 -23.29
C ILE A 175 3.74 -3.76 -22.72
N VAL A 176 3.78 -4.23 -21.47
CA VAL A 176 5.02 -4.57 -20.77
C VAL A 176 5.40 -6.02 -21.01
N GLU A 177 4.44 -6.94 -20.90
CA GLU A 177 4.65 -8.37 -21.09
C GLU A 177 3.47 -9.04 -21.78
N VAL A 178 3.76 -10.09 -22.55
CA VAL A 178 2.76 -10.95 -23.19
C VAL A 178 3.10 -12.40 -22.88
N TYR A 179 2.18 -13.09 -22.20
CA TYR A 179 2.24 -14.53 -21.97
C TYR A 179 1.21 -15.22 -22.85
N HIS A 180 1.70 -15.97 -23.83
CA HIS A 180 0.87 -16.77 -24.71
C HIS A 180 1.21 -18.26 -24.49
N GLN A 181 0.32 -18.98 -23.82
CA GLN A 181 0.53 -20.38 -23.50
C GLN A 181 -0.25 -21.27 -24.48
N ARG A 182 0.48 -22.11 -25.24
CA ARG A 182 -0.09 -22.99 -26.27
C ARG A 182 -0.21 -24.46 -25.86
N LEU A 183 0.41 -24.88 -24.75
CA LEU A 183 0.75 -26.29 -24.53
C LEU A 183 0.24 -26.92 -23.22
N PHE A 184 -0.35 -26.16 -22.27
CA PHE A 184 -0.50 -26.65 -20.88
C PHE A 184 -1.82 -26.31 -20.15
N TYR A 185 -2.96 -26.14 -20.83
CA TYR A 185 -4.26 -26.02 -20.13
C TYR A 185 -5.39 -26.81 -20.83
N ASP A 186 -6.33 -27.32 -20.00
CA ASP A 186 -7.55 -28.08 -20.30
C ASP A 186 -8.60 -27.31 -21.13
N VAL A 187 -8.16 -26.53 -22.11
CA VAL A 187 -9.01 -25.73 -22.99
C VAL A 187 -9.24 -26.52 -24.28
N PRO A 188 -10.47 -26.55 -24.84
CA PRO A 188 -10.72 -27.18 -26.13
C PRO A 188 -9.71 -26.69 -27.17
N VAL A 189 -9.24 -27.57 -28.06
CA VAL A 189 -8.16 -27.40 -29.07
C VAL A 189 -8.26 -26.11 -29.95
N LYS A 190 -9.31 -25.31 -29.83
CA LYS A 190 -9.57 -24.08 -30.59
C LYS A 190 -9.63 -22.78 -29.78
N GLN A 191 -9.52 -22.82 -28.45
CA GLN A 191 -9.50 -21.63 -27.59
C GLN A 191 -8.13 -21.50 -26.92
N ALA A 192 -7.52 -20.32 -27.06
CA ALA A 192 -6.26 -19.97 -26.42
C ALA A 192 -6.46 -18.71 -25.57
N GLU A 193 -5.73 -18.60 -24.48
CA GLU A 193 -5.70 -17.41 -23.64
C GLU A 193 -4.36 -16.70 -23.80
N VAL A 194 -4.39 -15.37 -23.83
CA VAL A 194 -3.20 -14.53 -23.74
C VAL A 194 -3.33 -13.63 -22.53
N ASP A 195 -2.34 -13.70 -21.65
CA ASP A 195 -2.23 -12.73 -20.57
C ASP A 195 -1.30 -11.61 -21.01
N VAL A 196 -1.80 -10.38 -20.93
CA VAL A 196 -1.06 -9.17 -21.30
C VAL A 196 -0.91 -8.30 -20.06
N VAL A 197 0.31 -7.95 -19.70
CA VAL A 197 0.57 -6.93 -18.68
C VAL A 197 0.65 -5.58 -19.39
N VAL A 198 -0.21 -4.66 -18.97
CA VAL A 198 -0.39 -3.35 -19.61
C VAL A 198 -0.21 -2.25 -18.57
N GLU A 199 0.65 -1.28 -18.89
CA GLU A 199 0.71 0.00 -18.20
C GLU A 199 -0.40 0.91 -18.72
N THR A 200 -1.15 1.50 -17.79
CA THR A 200 -2.25 2.42 -18.08
C THR A 200 -2.11 3.70 -17.25
N VAL A 201 -3.06 4.61 -17.43
CA VAL A 201 -3.07 5.89 -16.71
C VAL A 201 -3.74 5.74 -15.34
N ASP A 202 -4.84 5.00 -15.29
CA ASP A 202 -5.67 4.77 -14.12
C ASP A 202 -6.69 3.65 -14.40
N ALA A 203 -7.53 3.35 -13.41
CA ALA A 203 -8.61 2.37 -13.55
C ALA A 203 -9.62 2.69 -14.66
N SER A 204 -9.88 3.96 -14.99
CA SER A 204 -10.81 4.34 -16.06
C SER A 204 -10.25 4.01 -17.44
N HIS A 205 -8.95 4.24 -17.64
CA HIS A 205 -8.26 3.83 -18.86
C HIS A 205 -8.24 2.30 -19.03
N VAL A 206 -8.13 1.54 -17.94
CA VAL A 206 -8.29 0.07 -17.98
C VAL A 206 -9.66 -0.32 -18.54
N SER A 207 -10.74 0.31 -18.06
CA SER A 207 -12.10 0.05 -18.55
C SER A 207 -12.25 0.36 -20.05
N GLU A 208 -11.68 1.46 -20.53
CA GLU A 208 -11.71 1.82 -21.96
C GLU A 208 -11.01 0.75 -22.82
N ILE A 209 -9.83 0.29 -22.40
CA ILE A 209 -9.10 -0.77 -23.11
C ILE A 209 -9.93 -2.05 -23.17
N MET A 210 -10.54 -2.44 -22.04
CA MET A 210 -11.36 -3.64 -21.96
C MET A 210 -12.60 -3.54 -22.87
N GLU A 211 -13.31 -2.41 -22.86
CA GLU A 211 -14.50 -2.19 -23.69
C GLU A 211 -14.17 -2.29 -25.19
N LYS A 212 -13.02 -1.73 -25.63
CA LYS A 212 -12.60 -1.86 -27.04
C LYS A 212 -12.25 -3.28 -27.43
N LEU A 213 -11.61 -4.04 -26.54
CA LEU A 213 -11.32 -5.46 -26.77
C LEU A 213 -12.62 -6.27 -26.88
N GLU A 214 -13.57 -6.06 -25.97
CA GLU A 214 -14.87 -6.75 -25.98
C GLU A 214 -15.68 -6.41 -27.25
N THR A 215 -15.74 -5.13 -27.62
CA THR A 215 -16.42 -4.66 -28.84
C THR A 215 -15.82 -5.27 -30.11
N ALA A 216 -14.52 -5.52 -30.12
CA ALA A 216 -13.83 -6.19 -31.22
C ALA A 216 -13.98 -7.73 -31.21
N GLY A 217 -14.74 -8.29 -30.27
CA GLY A 217 -14.99 -9.72 -30.16
C GLY A 217 -13.90 -10.49 -29.42
N PHE A 218 -13.13 -9.81 -28.57
CA PHE A 218 -12.13 -10.42 -27.69
C PHE A 218 -12.60 -10.33 -26.23
N PRO A 219 -13.26 -11.37 -25.69
CA PRO A 219 -13.59 -11.42 -24.28
C PRO A 219 -12.34 -11.20 -23.44
N VAL A 220 -12.42 -10.29 -22.46
CA VAL A 220 -11.28 -9.93 -21.63
C VAL A 220 -11.71 -9.85 -20.17
N ARG A 221 -10.82 -10.27 -19.28
CA ARG A 221 -11.00 -10.10 -17.84
C ARG A 221 -9.72 -9.62 -17.18
N LEU A 222 -9.87 -8.78 -16.17
CA LEU A 222 -8.77 -8.36 -15.32
C LEU A 222 -8.33 -9.52 -14.42
N LEU A 223 -7.02 -9.78 -14.37
CA LEU A 223 -6.40 -10.75 -13.48
C LEU A 223 -5.69 -10.01 -12.34
N GLY A 224 -6.14 -10.24 -11.11
CA GLY A 224 -5.41 -9.81 -9.91
C GLY A 224 -5.39 -8.31 -9.63
N GLY A 225 -6.39 -7.56 -10.10
CA GLY A 225 -6.67 -6.20 -9.61
C GLY A 225 -7.78 -6.22 -8.57
N THR A 226 -7.62 -5.39 -7.54
CA THR A 226 -8.55 -5.06 -6.45
C THR A 226 -10.03 -5.20 -6.83
N SER A 227 -10.82 -5.81 -5.95
CA SER A 227 -12.29 -5.93 -6.02
C SER A 227 -12.97 -4.66 -6.55
N LEU A 228 -13.41 -4.70 -7.82
CA LEU A 228 -14.34 -3.72 -8.41
C LEU A 228 -15.81 -4.04 -8.08
N THR A 229 -16.05 -4.82 -7.02
CA THR A 229 -17.39 -5.16 -6.53
C THR A 229 -17.40 -5.08 -5.01
N ASP A 230 -17.74 -3.92 -4.46
CA ASP A 230 -18.50 -3.79 -3.20
C ASP A 230 -18.94 -2.31 -3.07
N GLU A 231 -19.86 -1.91 -3.94
CA GLU A 231 -20.87 -0.90 -3.61
C GLU A 231 -22.24 -1.52 -3.91
N SER A 232 -22.91 -1.95 -2.84
CA SER A 232 -24.35 -2.17 -2.77
C SER A 232 -24.86 -1.80 -1.40
#